data_AF-A0AAU9NH10-F1
#
_entry.id   AF-A0AAU9NH10-F1
#
_cell.length_a   1.000
_cell.length_b   1.000
_cell.length_c   1.000
_cell.angle_alpha   90.00
_cell.angle_beta   90.00
_cell.angle_gamma   90.00
#
_symmetry.space_group_name_H-M   'P 1'
#
loop_
_entity.id
_entity.type
_entity.pdbx_description
1 polymer ?
#
loop_
_entity_poly.entity_id
_entity_poly.type
_entity_poly.pdbx_seq_one_letter_code
_entity_poly.pdbx_strand_id
1 'polypeptide(L)'
;MKTICYLDTEQELVLPEIGYQLLINYSEQIKKWGWICNFHAQSSVSFKKNLNFLHNQPSVATLIAVPCILGVKLNDADLLEFLKQLADTDGSSILPPAVVRVLNTKACRGAIMFGDALLPSECSLIVEELKKTSLCFQCAHGRPTTVALVDMVVLHKQIGKLGNWNRGSCGSWRGLSRHRPSLERATQRLGQ
;
A
#
# COMPACT_ATOMS: atom_id res chain seq x y z
N MET A 1 8.49 12.16 2.13
CA MET A 1 9.27 12.73 3.25
C MET A 1 8.52 12.48 4.54
N LYS A 2 9.20 11.92 5.55
CA LYS A 2 8.68 11.74 6.92
C LYS A 2 9.08 12.97 7.73
N THR A 3 8.15 13.53 8.49
CA THR A 3 8.37 14.66 9.40
C THR A 3 7.67 14.40 10.73
N ILE A 4 8.01 15.17 11.76
CA ILE A 4 7.36 15.09 13.09
C ILE A 4 6.53 16.35 13.25
N CYS A 5 5.26 16.19 13.65
CA CYS A 5 4.35 17.29 13.95
C CYS A 5 4.06 17.31 15.44
N TYR A 6 4.46 18.39 16.11
CA TYR A 6 4.08 18.66 17.49
C TYR A 6 2.61 19.07 17.56
N LEU A 7 1.91 18.58 18.56
CA LEU A 7 0.52 18.93 18.84
C LEU A 7 0.48 20.28 19.58
N ASP A 8 -0.51 21.11 19.26
CA ASP A 8 -0.66 22.43 19.90
C ASP A 8 -1.02 22.30 21.39
N THR A 9 -1.66 21.19 21.75
CA THR A 9 -1.98 20.78 23.12
C THR A 9 -1.61 19.31 23.30
N GLU A 10 -0.98 18.96 24.43
CA GLU A 10 -0.72 17.56 24.76
C GLU A 10 -2.05 16.77 24.78
N GLN A 11 -2.09 15.65 24.06
CA GLN A 11 -3.28 14.79 23.99
C GLN A 11 -3.14 13.65 24.99
N GLU A 12 -4.07 13.54 25.92
CA GLU A 12 -4.10 12.44 26.88
C GLU A 12 -4.48 11.12 26.18
N LEU A 13 -3.70 10.06 26.42
CA LEU A 13 -3.94 8.72 25.90
C LEU A 13 -4.67 7.89 26.96
N VAL A 14 -5.93 7.54 26.70
CA VAL A 14 -6.70 6.64 27.57
C VAL A 14 -6.38 5.20 27.19
N LEU A 15 -5.52 4.54 27.96
CA LEU A 15 -5.01 3.21 27.65
C LEU A 15 -5.28 2.22 28.79
N PRO A 16 -5.68 0.96 28.46
CA PRO A 16 -5.61 -0.12 29.42
C PRO A 16 -4.15 -0.36 29.85
N GLU A 17 -3.94 -0.98 31.01
CA GLU A 17 -2.60 -1.26 31.56
C GLU A 17 -1.68 -1.93 30.54
N ILE A 18 -2.20 -2.87 29.75
CA ILE A 18 -1.43 -3.54 28.69
C ILE A 18 -0.90 -2.56 27.64
N GLY A 19 -1.69 -1.54 27.27
CA GLY A 19 -1.31 -0.52 26.29
C GLY A 19 -0.20 0.39 26.81
N TYR A 20 -0.25 0.73 28.10
CA TYR A 20 0.79 1.53 28.74
C TYR A 20 2.13 0.78 28.81
N GLN A 21 2.12 -0.51 29.17
CA GLN A 21 3.32 -1.34 29.17
C GLN A 21 3.94 -1.46 27.76
N LEU A 22 3.09 -1.58 26.71
CA LEU A 22 3.56 -1.62 25.33
C LEU A 22 4.23 -0.31 24.90
N LEU A 23 3.71 0.86 25.33
CA LEU A 23 4.35 2.15 25.05
C LEU A 23 5.75 2.25 25.64
N ILE A 24 5.95 1.74 26.87
CA ILE A 24 7.27 1.73 27.52
C ILE A 24 8.19 0.75 26.79
N ASN A 25 7.74 -0.49 26.59
CA ASN A 25 8.53 -1.57 25.99
C ASN A 25 8.99 -1.24 24.58
N TYR A 26 8.17 -0.55 23.79
CA TYR A 26 8.46 -0.20 22.40
C TYR A 26 8.70 1.30 22.16
N SER A 27 9.08 2.04 23.22
CA SER A 27 9.31 3.49 23.20
C SER A 27 10.30 3.92 22.10
N GLU A 28 11.37 3.18 21.90
CA GLU A 28 12.38 3.49 20.86
C GLU A 28 11.82 3.31 19.44
N GLN A 29 11.00 2.27 19.20
CA GLN A 29 10.40 2.01 17.90
C GLN A 29 9.37 3.08 17.53
N ILE A 30 8.50 3.45 18.46
CA ILE A 30 7.48 4.50 18.22
C ILE A 30 8.14 5.87 18.06
N LYS A 31 9.18 6.17 18.84
CA LYS A 31 9.96 7.41 18.74
C LYS A 31 10.72 7.51 17.41
N LYS A 32 11.31 6.40 16.95
CA LYS A 32 11.94 6.31 15.62
C LYS A 32 10.94 6.66 14.51
N TRP A 33 9.68 6.29 14.66
CA TRP A 33 8.64 6.63 13.70
C TRP A 33 8.13 8.06 13.84
N GLY A 34 8.24 8.67 15.00
CA GLY A 34 7.93 10.08 15.24
C GLY A 34 6.78 10.31 16.23
N TRP A 35 6.32 9.27 16.93
CA TRP A 35 5.44 9.43 18.08
C TRP A 35 6.28 9.76 19.31
N ILE A 36 5.97 10.86 19.97
CA ILE A 36 6.67 11.30 21.19
C ILE A 36 5.63 11.38 22.29
N CYS A 37 5.84 10.60 23.35
CA CYS A 37 4.96 10.53 24.51
C CYS A 37 5.71 10.92 25.79
N ASN A 38 5.02 11.61 26.70
CA ASN A 38 5.43 11.78 28.09
C ASN A 38 4.74 10.72 28.95
N PHE A 39 5.48 10.22 29.93
CA PHE A 39 5.00 9.22 30.89
C PHE A 39 4.96 9.84 32.27
N HIS A 40 3.76 10.09 32.81
CA HIS A 40 3.63 10.60 34.16
C HIS A 40 3.46 9.44 35.14
N ALA A 41 4.58 8.81 35.50
CA ALA A 41 4.60 7.96 36.68
C ALA A 41 4.42 8.87 37.91
N GLN A 42 3.32 8.75 38.64
CA GLN A 42 3.29 9.25 40.01
C GLN A 42 4.34 8.43 40.79
N SER A 43 5.50 9.03 41.07
CA SER A 43 6.50 8.47 41.99
C SER A 43 5.86 8.32 43.38
N SER A 44 6.19 7.37 44.25
CA SER A 44 7.50 6.82 44.58
C SER A 44 7.35 5.60 45.50
N VAL A 45 8.04 4.48 45.26
CA VAL A 45 8.78 3.77 46.33
C VAL A 45 9.99 3.06 45.71
N SER A 46 11.17 3.57 46.04
CA SER A 46 12.41 2.81 45.98
C SER A 46 12.38 1.76 47.10
N PHE A 47 12.32 0.46 46.79
CA PHE A 47 13.12 -0.63 47.41
C PHE A 47 12.52 -2.02 47.12
N LYS A 48 13.42 -2.93 46.73
CA LYS A 48 13.37 -4.41 46.86
C LYS A 48 12.40 -5.21 45.96
N LYS A 49 13.04 -6.01 45.09
CA LYS A 49 12.71 -7.41 44.76
C LYS A 49 11.62 -8.02 45.65
N ASN A 50 10.40 -8.16 45.12
CA ASN A 50 9.59 -9.37 45.08
C ASN A 50 8.09 -9.05 44.95
N LEU A 51 7.39 -9.99 44.30
CA LEU A 51 5.95 -10.25 44.34
C LEU A 51 5.07 -9.37 43.45
N ASN A 52 4.52 -10.05 42.42
CA ASN A 52 3.17 -9.84 41.90
C ASN A 52 2.24 -9.33 43.01
N PHE A 53 1.61 -8.16 42.87
CA PHE A 53 0.27 -7.83 43.40
C PHE A 53 -0.04 -6.36 43.07
N LEU A 54 -1.02 -6.14 42.19
CA LEU A 54 -1.85 -4.92 42.05
C LEU A 54 -1.13 -3.59 41.77
N HIS A 55 -0.79 -3.33 40.50
CA HIS A 55 -0.74 -1.93 40.02
C HIS A 55 -2.01 -1.64 39.24
N ASN A 56 -3.05 -1.23 39.97
CA ASN A 56 -4.31 -0.71 39.42
C ASN A 56 -4.31 0.82 39.53
N GLN A 57 -3.23 1.46 39.06
CA GLN A 57 -3.22 2.92 38.91
C GLN A 57 -3.34 3.23 37.42
N PRO A 58 -4.23 4.15 37.02
CA PRO A 58 -4.29 4.58 35.63
C PRO A 58 -2.97 5.29 35.32
N SER A 59 -2.11 4.58 34.60
CA SER A 59 -0.85 5.15 34.12
C SER A 59 -1.18 6.07 32.95
N VAL A 60 -1.23 7.38 33.22
CA VAL A 60 -1.56 8.38 32.22
C VAL A 60 -0.33 8.66 31.36
N ALA A 61 -0.49 8.51 30.05
CA ALA A 61 0.50 8.94 29.06
C ALA A 61 -0.06 10.11 28.25
N THR A 62 0.78 11.10 27.96
CA THR A 62 0.41 12.20 27.06
C THR A 62 1.18 12.11 25.76
N LEU A 63 0.48 12.30 24.64
CA LEU A 63 1.05 12.37 23.30
C LEU A 63 1.39 13.82 22.98
N ILE A 64 2.65 14.07 22.64
CA ILE A 64 3.21 15.40 22.39
C ILE A 64 3.37 15.65 20.89
N ALA A 65 3.77 14.61 20.16
CA ALA A 65 4.02 14.71 18.73
C ALA A 65 3.62 13.43 18.01
N VAL A 66 3.21 13.60 16.76
CA VAL A 66 2.80 12.53 15.85
C VAL A 66 3.62 12.59 14.57
N PRO A 67 3.85 11.45 13.91
CA PRO A 67 4.48 11.44 12.61
C PRO A 67 3.57 12.02 11.54
N CYS A 68 4.18 12.72 10.59
CA CYS A 68 3.53 13.22 9.39
C CYS A 68 4.20 12.62 8.16
N ILE A 69 3.43 11.82 7.41
CA ILE A 69 3.88 11.05 6.26
C ILE A 69 3.26 11.66 5.01
N LEU A 70 4.09 12.24 4.13
CA LEU A 70 3.61 12.86 2.87
C LEU A 70 2.45 13.86 3.08
N GLY A 71 2.55 14.66 4.14
CA GLY A 71 1.56 15.68 4.51
C GLY A 71 0.35 15.16 5.28
N VAL A 72 0.29 13.86 5.59
CA VAL A 72 -0.78 13.26 6.41
C VAL A 72 -0.27 13.07 7.84
N LYS A 73 -0.86 13.79 8.79
CA LYS A 73 -0.61 13.59 10.23
C LYS A 73 -1.29 12.29 10.68
N LEU A 74 -0.54 11.41 11.33
CA LEU A 74 -1.11 10.24 12.00
C LEU A 74 -1.67 10.65 13.38
N ASN A 75 -2.44 9.76 14.00
CA ASN A 75 -3.08 10.01 15.29
C ASN A 75 -2.72 8.96 16.35
N ASP A 76 -3.40 9.04 17.48
CA ASP A 76 -3.34 8.09 18.60
C ASP A 76 -3.87 6.70 18.22
N ALA A 77 -4.95 6.60 17.46
CA ALA A 77 -5.45 5.32 16.97
C ALA A 77 -4.41 4.58 16.09
N ASP A 78 -3.69 5.30 15.23
CA ASP A 78 -2.60 4.76 14.42
C ASP A 78 -1.41 4.29 15.28
N LEU A 79 -1.11 5.00 16.37
CA LEU A 79 -0.11 4.57 17.36
C LEU A 79 -0.52 3.26 18.02
N LEU A 80 -1.78 3.14 18.44
CA LEU A 80 -2.30 1.93 19.08
C LEU A 80 -2.29 0.73 18.16
N GLU A 81 -2.63 0.93 16.89
CA GLU A 81 -2.53 -0.11 15.87
C GLU A 81 -1.07 -0.56 15.69
N PHE A 82 -0.12 0.38 15.69
CA PHE A 82 1.30 0.05 15.58
C PHE A 82 1.82 -0.70 16.81
N LEU A 83 1.44 -0.29 18.02
CA LEU A 83 1.80 -1.02 19.25
C LEU A 83 1.26 -2.44 19.25
N LYS A 84 0.03 -2.64 18.78
CA LYS A 84 -0.54 -3.98 18.63
C LYS A 84 0.28 -4.82 17.63
N GLN A 85 0.62 -4.25 16.48
CA GLN A 85 1.46 -4.94 15.50
C GLN A 85 2.84 -5.29 16.08
N LEU A 86 3.45 -4.40 16.87
CA LEU A 86 4.71 -4.66 17.54
C LEU A 86 4.59 -5.79 18.55
N ALA A 87 3.53 -5.81 19.35
CA ALA A 87 3.25 -6.91 20.28
C ALA A 87 3.08 -8.25 19.55
N ASP A 88 2.29 -8.27 18.48
CA ASP A 88 2.01 -9.47 17.69
C ASP A 88 3.26 -10.00 16.94
N THR A 89 4.26 -9.14 16.72
CA THR A 89 5.51 -9.48 16.00
C THR A 89 6.75 -9.49 16.91
N ASP A 90 6.55 -9.40 18.22
CA ASP A 90 7.62 -9.31 19.23
C ASP A 90 8.69 -8.24 18.88
N GLY A 91 8.23 -7.09 18.40
CA GLY A 91 9.09 -5.96 18.00
C GLY A 91 9.82 -6.11 16.67
N SER A 92 9.62 -7.20 15.94
CA SER A 92 10.27 -7.44 14.64
C SER A 92 9.71 -6.54 13.52
N SER A 93 8.49 -6.02 13.66
CA SER A 93 7.90 -5.15 12.64
C SER A 93 8.68 -3.85 12.44
N ILE A 94 8.93 -3.51 11.17
CA ILE A 94 9.72 -2.35 10.76
C ILE A 94 8.83 -1.15 10.39
N LEU A 95 7.58 -1.38 9.95
CA LEU A 95 6.73 -0.37 9.31
C LEU A 95 5.31 -0.35 9.90
N PRO A 96 4.84 0.80 10.44
CA PRO A 96 3.49 0.95 10.97
C PRO A 96 2.42 0.79 9.89
N PRO A 97 1.24 0.24 10.21
CA PRO A 97 0.20 -0.05 9.21
C PRO A 97 -0.36 1.24 8.58
N ALA A 98 -0.51 2.29 9.40
CA ALA A 98 -0.92 3.61 8.97
C ALA A 98 0.02 4.20 7.91
N VAL A 99 1.33 3.99 8.04
CA VAL A 99 2.32 4.44 7.05
C VAL A 99 2.09 3.71 5.72
N VAL A 100 1.89 2.38 5.76
CA VAL A 100 1.55 1.60 4.56
C VAL A 100 0.28 2.13 3.89
N ARG A 101 -0.79 2.37 4.66
CA ARG A 101 -2.04 2.94 4.12
C ARG A 101 -1.83 4.28 3.43
N VAL A 102 -1.06 5.19 4.04
CA VAL A 102 -0.76 6.50 3.45
C VAL A 102 0.02 6.34 2.16
N LEU A 103 1.07 5.51 2.14
CA LEU A 103 1.88 5.26 0.94
C LEU A 103 1.04 4.66 -0.19
N ASN A 104 0.22 3.65 0.09
CA ASN A 104 -0.66 3.01 -0.89
C ASN A 104 -1.67 4.01 -1.47
N THR A 105 -2.28 4.83 -0.62
CA THR A 105 -3.25 5.86 -1.05
C THR A 105 -2.59 6.91 -1.93
N LYS A 106 -1.41 7.40 -1.56
CA LYS A 106 -0.66 8.39 -2.34
C LYS A 106 -0.19 7.82 -3.68
N ALA A 107 0.30 6.58 -3.70
CA ALA A 107 0.70 5.90 -4.93
C ALA A 107 -0.48 5.73 -5.90
N CYS A 108 -1.66 5.33 -5.40
CA CYS A 108 -2.84 5.14 -6.23
C CYS A 108 -3.42 6.45 -6.75
N ARG A 109 -3.58 7.47 -5.88
CA ARG A 109 -4.16 8.76 -6.27
C ARG A 109 -3.23 9.62 -7.12
N GLY A 110 -1.92 9.42 -7.00
CA GLY A 110 -0.92 10.10 -7.82
C GLY A 110 -0.54 9.34 -9.10
N ALA A 111 -1.12 8.17 -9.35
CA ALA A 111 -0.84 7.39 -10.56
C ALA A 111 -1.53 7.98 -11.79
N ILE A 112 -0.96 7.68 -12.96
CA ILE A 112 -1.60 7.87 -14.26
C ILE A 112 -2.90 7.07 -14.29
N MET A 113 -3.98 7.68 -14.77
CA MET A 113 -5.32 7.12 -14.78
C MET A 113 -5.68 6.49 -16.12
N PHE A 114 -6.71 5.65 -16.12
CA PHE A 114 -7.28 5.14 -17.36
C PHE A 114 -7.90 6.27 -18.16
N GLY A 115 -7.50 6.38 -19.42
CA GLY A 115 -7.97 7.43 -20.33
C GLY A 115 -6.99 8.60 -20.48
N ASP A 116 -5.94 8.67 -19.65
CA ASP A 116 -4.89 9.66 -19.83
C ASP A 116 -4.14 9.40 -21.14
N ALA A 117 -4.01 10.45 -21.96
CA ALA A 117 -3.23 10.38 -23.19
C ALA A 117 -1.74 10.45 -22.84
N LEU A 118 -0.96 9.46 -23.30
CA LEU A 118 0.48 9.39 -23.10
C LEU A 118 1.21 9.38 -24.42
N LEU A 119 2.33 10.08 -24.48
CA LEU A 119 3.29 9.99 -25.57
C LEU A 119 4.04 8.65 -25.52
N PRO A 120 4.52 8.14 -26.68
CA PRO A 120 5.31 6.91 -26.70
C PRO A 120 6.53 6.95 -25.76
N SER A 121 7.19 8.10 -25.62
CA SER A 121 8.31 8.29 -24.71
C SER A 121 7.92 8.14 -23.23
N GLU A 122 6.73 8.60 -22.84
CA GLU A 122 6.22 8.46 -21.47
C GLU A 122 5.89 6.99 -21.18
N CYS A 123 5.25 6.31 -22.14
CA CYS A 123 5.01 4.87 -22.04
C CYS A 123 6.32 4.07 -21.86
N SER A 124 7.35 4.39 -22.65
CA SER A 124 8.66 3.76 -22.52
C SER A 124 9.30 4.01 -21.15
N LEU A 125 9.23 5.25 -20.66
CA LEU A 125 9.76 5.62 -19.34
C LEU A 125 9.06 4.84 -18.22
N ILE A 126 7.73 4.70 -18.28
CA ILE A 126 6.97 3.93 -17.27
C ILE A 126 7.46 2.49 -17.21
N VAL A 127 7.65 1.83 -18.37
CA VAL A 127 8.13 0.45 -18.42
C VAL A 127 9.57 0.32 -17.90
N GLU A 128 10.42 1.30 -18.22
CA GLU A 128 11.81 1.31 -17.76
C GLU A 128 11.93 1.55 -16.25
N GLU A 129 11.14 2.46 -15.68
CA GLU A 129 11.08 2.67 -14.23
C GLU A 129 10.46 1.47 -13.52
N LEU A 130 9.41 0.86 -14.09
CA LEU A 130 8.81 -0.35 -13.54
C LEU A 130 9.85 -1.47 -13.39
N LYS A 131 10.75 -1.64 -14.36
CA LYS A 131 11.85 -2.63 -14.31
C LYS A 131 12.79 -2.41 -13.11
N LYS A 132 12.96 -1.16 -12.64
CA LYS A 132 13.84 -0.82 -11.51
C LYS A 132 13.17 -1.01 -10.15
N THR A 133 11.85 -1.19 -10.11
CA THR A 133 11.10 -1.36 -8.86
C THR A 133 11.16 -2.79 -8.33
N SER A 134 11.21 -2.92 -7.00
CA SER A 134 10.94 -4.18 -6.33
C SER A 134 9.46 -4.55 -6.48
N LEU A 135 9.15 -5.83 -6.73
CA LEU A 135 7.78 -6.33 -6.92
C LEU A 135 7.03 -5.69 -8.12
N CYS A 136 7.74 -5.48 -9.23
CA CYS A 136 7.22 -4.84 -10.44
C CYS A 136 6.00 -5.51 -11.11
N PHE A 137 5.63 -6.72 -10.71
CA PHE A 137 4.46 -7.44 -11.22
C PHE A 137 3.18 -7.19 -10.42
N GLN A 138 3.26 -6.48 -9.29
CA GLN A 138 2.13 -6.27 -8.40
C GLN A 138 2.06 -4.81 -7.92
N CYS A 139 0.89 -4.19 -8.03
CA CYS A 139 0.68 -2.86 -7.47
C CYS A 139 0.54 -2.91 -5.95
N ALA A 140 0.58 -1.74 -5.29
CA ALA A 140 0.42 -1.60 -3.83
C ALA A 140 -0.86 -2.21 -3.25
N HIS A 141 -1.88 -2.46 -4.07
CA HIS A 141 -3.17 -3.07 -3.69
C HIS A 141 -3.33 -4.51 -4.18
N GLY A 142 -2.26 -5.11 -4.74
CA GLY A 142 -2.25 -6.51 -5.14
C GLY A 142 -2.66 -6.80 -6.59
N ARG A 143 -3.01 -5.78 -7.40
CA ARG A 143 -3.38 -5.98 -8.82
C ARG A 143 -2.14 -6.31 -9.66
N PRO A 144 -2.24 -7.19 -10.67
CA PRO A 144 -1.14 -7.45 -11.59
C PRO A 144 -0.84 -6.19 -12.42
N THR A 145 0.43 -5.82 -12.51
CA THR A 145 0.87 -4.63 -13.29
C THR A 145 1.10 -4.96 -14.76
N THR A 146 1.59 -6.18 -15.05
CA THR A 146 1.87 -6.65 -16.40
C THR A 146 1.37 -8.08 -16.57
N VAL A 147 0.96 -8.42 -17.80
CA VAL A 147 0.50 -9.76 -18.17
C VAL A 147 1.12 -10.15 -19.50
N ALA A 148 1.60 -11.38 -19.60
CA ALA A 148 2.08 -11.93 -20.86
C ALA A 148 0.88 -12.20 -21.79
N LEU A 149 0.83 -11.51 -22.93
CA LEU A 149 -0.28 -11.64 -23.88
C LEU A 149 -0.11 -12.87 -24.77
N VAL A 150 1.11 -13.13 -25.23
CA VAL A 150 1.38 -14.18 -26.22
C VAL A 150 2.79 -14.72 -26.10
N ASP A 151 2.91 -16.03 -26.25
CA ASP A 151 4.18 -16.69 -26.51
C ASP A 151 4.46 -16.64 -28.02
N MET A 152 5.54 -15.95 -28.40
CA MET A 152 5.90 -15.75 -29.80
C MET A 152 6.28 -17.06 -30.51
N VAL A 153 6.85 -18.04 -29.81
CA VAL A 153 7.20 -19.35 -30.38
C VAL A 153 5.94 -20.13 -30.70
N VAL A 154 4.98 -20.14 -29.77
CA VAL A 154 3.69 -20.78 -29.98
C VAL A 154 2.93 -20.08 -31.11
N LEU A 155 2.91 -18.75 -31.13
CA LEU A 155 2.26 -17.97 -32.17
C LEU A 155 2.83 -18.30 -33.55
N HIS A 156 4.16 -18.29 -33.70
CA HIS A 156 4.82 -18.62 -34.97
C HIS A 156 4.50 -20.04 -35.44
N LYS A 157 4.46 -21.02 -34.51
CA LYS A 157 4.06 -22.40 -34.82
C LYS A 157 2.61 -22.49 -35.31
N GLN A 158 1.70 -21.74 -34.70
CA GLN A 158 0.30 -21.71 -35.12
C GLN A 158 0.13 -21.03 -36.48
N ILE A 159 0.79 -19.88 -36.70
CA ILE A 159 0.77 -19.18 -37.99
C ILE A 159 1.32 -20.07 -39.10
N GLY A 160 2.41 -20.81 -38.86
CA GLY A 160 2.94 -21.77 -39.83
C GLY A 160 1.95 -22.89 -40.19
N LYS A 161 1.24 -23.45 -39.20
CA LYS A 161 0.18 -24.44 -39.45
C LYS A 161 -0.98 -23.87 -40.28
N LEU A 162 -1.36 -22.63 -40.01
CA LEU A 162 -2.43 -21.92 -40.72
C LEU A 162 -2.02 -21.55 -42.15
N GLY A 163 -0.76 -21.15 -42.37
CA GLY A 163 -0.19 -20.93 -43.69
C GLY A 163 -0.22 -22.20 -44.57
N ASN A 164 -0.01 -23.37 -43.97
CA ASN A 164 -0.13 -24.66 -44.65
C ASN A 164 -1.58 -25.06 -44.97
N TRP A 165 -2.58 -24.51 -44.27
CA TRP A 165 -4.00 -24.81 -44.50
C TRP A 165 -4.58 -24.05 -45.71
N ASN A 166 -3.88 -23.03 -46.19
CA ASN A 166 -4.41 -22.07 -47.16
C ASN A 166 -4.14 -22.42 -48.63
N ARG A 167 -3.90 -23.69 -48.96
CA ARG A 167 -3.96 -24.17 -50.35
C ARG A 167 -5.31 -24.83 -50.72
N GLY A 168 -6.34 -24.78 -49.86
CA GLY A 168 -7.62 -25.42 -50.21
C GLY A 168 -8.89 -25.13 -49.41
N SER A 169 -8.97 -24.17 -48.47
CA SER A 169 -10.27 -23.89 -47.83
C SER A 169 -10.43 -22.46 -47.34
N CYS A 170 -11.36 -21.74 -47.97
CA CYS A 170 -11.93 -20.49 -47.47
C CYS A 170 -12.87 -20.82 -46.28
N GLY A 171 -12.29 -21.15 -45.12
CA GLY A 171 -13.01 -21.52 -43.91
C GLY A 171 -13.06 -20.40 -42.88
N SER A 172 -14.26 -20.13 -42.35
CA SER A 172 -14.55 -19.24 -41.22
C SER A 172 -13.60 -19.46 -40.04
N TRP A 173 -12.98 -18.39 -39.54
CA TRP A 173 -12.14 -18.44 -38.36
C TRP A 173 -13.00 -18.33 -37.11
N ARG A 174 -13.30 -19.47 -36.46
CA ARG A 174 -13.99 -19.49 -35.15
C ARG A 174 -15.28 -18.64 -35.12
N GLY A 175 -16.06 -18.65 -36.21
CA GLY A 175 -17.30 -17.88 -36.34
C GLY A 175 -17.11 -16.38 -36.65
N LEU A 176 -15.88 -15.87 -36.69
CA LEU A 176 -15.56 -14.51 -37.09
C LEU A 176 -15.15 -14.50 -38.56
N SER A 177 -16.02 -13.95 -39.40
CA SER A 177 -15.71 -13.67 -40.80
C SER A 177 -15.20 -12.23 -40.93
N ARG A 178 -14.24 -12.02 -41.84
CA ARG A 178 -13.77 -10.67 -42.21
C ARG A 178 -14.88 -10.02 -43.04
N HIS A 179 -15.86 -9.40 -42.38
CA HIS A 179 -16.85 -8.60 -43.08
C HIS A 179 -16.16 -7.37 -43.69
N ARG A 180 -16.51 -7.04 -44.94
CA ARG A 180 -16.13 -5.75 -45.53
C ARG A 180 -16.66 -4.63 -44.62
N PRO A 181 -15.90 -3.53 -44.43
CA PRO A 181 -16.42 -2.36 -43.72
C PRO A 181 -17.74 -1.91 -44.35
N SER A 182 -18.84 -1.95 -43.59
CA SER A 182 -20.14 -1.43 -44.03
C SER A 182 -20.36 -0.05 -43.44
N LEU A 183 -20.79 0.89 -44.28
CA LEU A 183 -21.12 2.26 -43.86
C LEU A 183 -22.33 2.27 -42.92
N GLU A 184 -23.24 1.31 -43.04
CA GLU A 184 -24.46 1.19 -42.22
C GLU A 184 -24.20 1.14 -40.71
N ARG A 185 -23.16 0.40 -40.27
CA ARG A 185 -22.81 0.31 -38.84
C ARG A 185 -22.22 1.62 -38.30
N ALA A 186 -21.55 2.40 -39.15
CA ALA A 186 -21.06 3.73 -38.80
C ALA A 186 -22.23 4.72 -38.67
N THR A 187 -23.22 4.65 -39.57
CA THR A 187 -24.41 5.50 -39.51
C THR A 187 -25.25 5.23 -38.26
N GLN A 188 -25.38 3.96 -37.84
CA GLN A 188 -26.16 3.57 -36.66
C GLN A 188 -25.57 4.07 -35.33
N ARG A 189 -24.25 4.32 -35.27
CA ARG A 189 -23.57 4.87 -34.08
C ARG A 189 -23.60 6.40 -34.00
N LEU A 190 -23.76 7.07 -35.13
CA LEU A 190 -23.81 8.54 -35.21
C LEU A 190 -25.23 9.09 -35.00
N GLY A 191 -26.23 8.23 -34.89
CA GLY A 191 -27.63 8.58 -34.62
C GLY A 191 -28.10 8.29 -33.19
N GLN A 192 -27.20 7.98 -32.25
CA GLN A 192 -27.49 7.87 -30.81
C GLN A 192 -26.92 9.05 -30.05
#